data_AF-A0AAN8YE65-F1
#
_entry.id   AF-A0AAN8YE65-F1
#
_cell.length_a   1.000
_cell.length_b   1.000
_cell.length_c   1.000
_cell.angle_alpha   90.00
_cell.angle_beta   90.00
_cell.angle_gamma   90.00
#
_symmetry.space_group_name_H-M   'P 1'
#
loop_
_entity.id
_entity.type
_entity.pdbx_description
1 polymer ?
#
loop_
_entity_poly.entity_id
_entity_poly.type
_entity_poly.pdbx_seq_one_letter_code
_entity_poly.pdbx_strand_id
1 'polypeptide(L)'
;MNSSPKVSILIILTIILVITLISCAMAQPSSCNPSGKIEGIKPPPGKCKIGYQSECCKPGKSYTTYKCSPSISGKTKAVLTINSFQKGGDGGGKSECDNKYHSDNTPVVALSTGWFSGEKRCMQNITIYGNGRQTNAMVVDECDSTMGCDEVHDYQPPCDNNIVDASKAVWKALGVPKKQWGQLHIYCFSESRLQICKPSSKIKAKKPPNGNCNIEEDDICCIKDKIYTTYKCSPQVSSKTKAILTLNSFEKGGDGPSKCDNKYHSDDTHVVALSTGWYNGGGRCLRNITINGNGRSVNAMVVDECDSTMGCDEKHDYQPPCQNNLVIASQGVWRALRVPINEWGELDITWFDE
;
A
#
# COMPACT_ATOMS: atom_id res chain seq x y z
N MET A 1 21.41 61.83 -2.61
CA MET A 1 20.90 60.98 -3.72
C MET A 1 19.55 60.43 -3.29
N ASN A 2 18.45 61.00 -3.79
CA ASN A 2 17.09 60.59 -3.41
C ASN A 2 16.74 59.28 -4.11
N SER A 3 16.74 58.16 -3.38
CA SER A 3 16.23 56.91 -3.93
C SER A 3 14.72 57.04 -4.17
N SER A 4 14.27 56.72 -5.37
CA SER A 4 12.85 56.72 -5.72
C SER A 4 12.06 55.80 -4.79
N PRO A 5 10.87 56.21 -4.29
CA PRO A 5 10.07 55.41 -3.35
C PRO A 5 9.72 54.02 -3.89
N LYS A 6 9.67 53.86 -5.22
CA LYS A 6 9.45 52.56 -5.88
C LYS A 6 10.62 51.58 -5.68
N VAL A 7 11.85 52.09 -5.64
CA VAL A 7 13.06 51.28 -5.42
C VAL A 7 13.11 50.82 -3.96
N SER A 8 12.77 51.70 -3.01
CA SER A 8 12.70 51.34 -1.59
C SER A 8 11.62 50.28 -1.31
N ILE A 9 10.45 50.36 -1.95
CA ILE A 9 9.39 49.34 -1.81
C ILE A 9 9.83 47.98 -2.37
N LEU A 10 10.49 47.96 -3.53
CA LEU A 10 10.98 46.72 -4.15
C LEU A 10 12.04 46.03 -3.29
N ILE A 11 12.92 46.82 -2.64
CA ILE A 11 13.92 46.32 -1.70
C ILE A 11 13.25 45.72 -0.45
N ILE A 12 12.22 46.38 0.09
CA ILE A 12 11.48 45.86 1.25
C ILE A 12 10.76 44.55 0.90
N LEU A 13 10.10 44.47 -0.26
CA LEU A 13 9.41 43.25 -0.71
C LEU A 13 10.37 42.09 -0.93
N THR A 14 11.56 42.35 -1.49
CA THR A 14 12.59 41.31 -1.68
C THR A 14 13.17 40.84 -0.35
N ILE A 15 13.38 41.74 0.63
CA ILE A 15 13.80 41.35 1.98
C ILE A 15 12.74 40.48 2.67
N ILE A 16 11.46 40.83 2.58
CA ILE A 16 10.37 40.02 3.16
C ILE A 16 10.28 38.63 2.50
N LEU A 17 10.44 38.56 1.16
CA LEU A 17 10.47 37.29 0.44
C LEU A 17 11.67 36.42 0.88
N VAL A 18 12.84 37.02 1.05
CA VAL A 18 14.04 36.30 1.53
C VAL A 18 13.84 35.81 2.97
N ILE A 19 13.28 36.63 3.86
CA ILE A 19 12.99 36.24 5.25
C ILE A 19 11.98 35.08 5.28
N THR A 20 10.89 35.15 4.50
CA THR A 20 9.89 34.08 4.43
C THR A 20 10.45 32.77 3.86
N LEU A 21 11.33 32.83 2.85
CA LEU A 21 12.05 31.66 2.34
C LEU A 21 12.99 31.05 3.39
N ILE A 22 13.70 31.87 4.16
CA ILE A 22 14.58 31.42 5.24
C ILE A 22 13.78 30.79 6.39
N SER A 23 12.64 31.39 6.78
CA SER A 23 11.75 30.83 7.81
C SER A 23 11.15 29.49 7.38
N CYS A 24 10.85 29.30 6.08
CA CYS A 24 10.35 28.04 5.55
C CYS A 24 11.44 26.94 5.54
N ALA A 25 12.71 27.31 5.39
CA ALA A 25 13.84 26.39 5.42
C ALA A 25 14.23 25.91 6.84
N MET A 26 13.74 26.56 7.90
CA MET A 26 14.07 26.24 9.30
C MET A 26 13.01 25.41 10.04
N ALA A 27 11.96 24.94 9.36
CA ALA A 27 11.08 23.93 9.93
C ALA A 27 11.83 22.58 10.02
N GLN A 28 12.62 22.39 11.08
CA GLN A 28 13.19 21.09 11.39
C GLN A 28 12.04 20.11 11.66
N PRO A 29 11.99 18.94 10.99
CA PRO A 29 11.06 17.89 11.40
C PRO A 29 11.34 17.58 12.87
N SER A 30 10.30 17.58 13.70
CA SER A 30 10.42 17.33 15.14
C SER A 30 11.15 16.00 15.36
N SER A 31 12.39 16.06 15.85
CA SER A 31 13.17 14.89 16.18
C SER A 31 12.54 14.17 17.37
N CYS A 32 12.32 12.86 17.27
CA CYS A 32 11.81 12.06 18.38
C CYS A 32 12.84 11.98 19.50
N ASN A 33 12.50 12.52 20.68
CA ASN A 33 13.34 12.53 21.87
C ASN A 33 12.78 11.57 22.94
N PRO A 34 13.64 11.06 23.85
CA PRO A 34 13.19 10.33 25.03
C PRO A 34 12.11 11.07 25.81
N SER A 35 11.08 10.36 26.25
CA SER A 35 10.03 10.93 27.10
C SER A 35 10.36 10.86 28.59
N GLY A 36 11.28 9.98 28.98
CA GLY A 36 11.64 9.78 30.38
C GLY A 36 12.59 8.61 30.58
N LYS A 37 12.70 8.18 31.84
CA LYS A 37 13.43 6.98 32.24
C LYS A 37 12.68 6.28 33.36
N ILE A 38 12.82 4.96 33.42
CA ILE A 38 12.38 4.13 34.54
C ILE A 38 13.57 3.39 35.13
N GLU A 39 13.48 3.02 36.41
CA GLU A 39 14.51 2.26 37.10
C GLU A 39 14.06 0.81 37.24
N GLY A 40 14.93 -0.13 36.87
CA GLY A 40 14.66 -1.55 37.03
C GLY A 40 14.55 -1.91 38.51
N ILE A 41 13.51 -2.67 38.85
CA ILE A 41 13.33 -3.27 40.17
C ILE A 41 13.64 -4.76 40.12
N LYS A 42 13.94 -5.36 41.27
CA LYS A 42 14.16 -6.80 41.37
C LYS A 42 12.84 -7.54 41.15
N PRO A 43 12.71 -8.39 40.12
CA PRO A 43 11.49 -9.18 39.93
C PRO A 43 11.29 -10.14 41.11
N PRO A 44 10.03 -10.39 41.53
CA PRO A 44 9.70 -11.44 42.49
C PRO A 44 10.19 -12.82 42.01
N PRO A 45 10.46 -13.77 42.93
CA PRO A 45 10.85 -15.12 42.55
C PRO A 45 9.85 -15.76 41.56
N GLY A 46 10.35 -16.28 40.43
CA GLY A 46 9.54 -16.91 39.39
C GLY A 46 8.90 -15.94 38.38
N LYS A 47 9.10 -14.62 38.52
CA LYS A 47 8.69 -13.60 37.54
C LYS A 47 9.85 -13.24 36.61
N CYS A 48 9.52 -12.70 35.44
CA CYS A 48 10.40 -12.55 34.28
C CYS A 48 10.89 -13.89 33.72
N LYS A 49 10.17 -14.43 32.73
CA LYS A 49 10.59 -15.63 32.01
C LYS A 49 11.62 -15.23 30.94
N ILE A 50 12.82 -15.80 31.05
CA ILE A 50 13.87 -15.67 30.06
C ILE A 50 13.52 -16.63 28.90
N GLY A 51 13.05 -16.07 27.79
CA GLY A 51 12.69 -16.73 26.53
C GLY A 51 13.77 -16.53 25.46
N TYR A 52 13.38 -16.46 24.18
CA TYR A 52 14.32 -16.17 23.08
C TYR A 52 14.85 -14.74 23.19
N GLN A 53 15.88 -14.54 24.02
CA GLN A 53 16.57 -13.26 24.26
C GLN A 53 15.78 -12.19 25.03
N SER A 54 14.68 -12.55 25.72
CA SER A 54 14.05 -11.60 26.65
C SER A 54 15.00 -11.33 27.83
N GLU A 55 15.42 -10.07 27.97
CA GLU A 55 16.22 -9.62 29.10
C GLU A 55 15.31 -9.17 30.23
N CYS A 56 15.62 -9.54 31.47
CA CYS A 56 14.95 -8.98 32.64
C CYS A 56 15.55 -7.63 33.03
N CYS A 57 14.72 -6.73 33.56
CA CYS A 57 15.23 -5.50 34.14
C CYS A 57 16.22 -5.79 35.28
N LYS A 58 17.31 -5.03 35.30
CA LYS A 58 18.34 -5.14 36.34
C LYS A 58 18.04 -4.13 37.44
N PRO A 59 18.06 -4.55 38.73
CA PRO A 59 17.88 -3.64 39.86
C PRO A 59 18.84 -2.45 39.77
N GLY A 60 18.32 -1.22 39.88
CA GLY A 60 19.12 0.00 39.85
C GLY A 60 19.59 0.45 38.47
N LYS A 61 19.32 -0.32 37.40
CA LYS A 61 19.63 0.11 36.03
C LYS A 61 18.53 1.04 35.52
N SER A 62 18.92 2.17 34.97
CA SER A 62 18.00 3.10 34.32
C SER A 62 17.74 2.71 32.86
N TYR A 63 16.48 2.69 32.46
CA TYR A 63 15.99 2.37 31.11
C TYR A 63 15.26 3.59 30.53
N THR A 64 15.55 3.94 29.29
CA THR A 64 14.93 5.09 28.62
C THR A 64 13.54 4.72 28.11
N THR A 65 12.59 5.65 28.21
CA THR A 65 11.24 5.49 27.64
C THR A 65 10.99 6.51 26.52
N TYR A 66 10.08 6.17 25.62
CA TYR A 66 9.70 6.97 24.47
C TYR A 66 8.18 6.99 24.29
N LYS A 67 7.64 8.15 23.92
CA LYS A 67 6.24 8.31 23.45
C LYS A 67 6.15 8.52 21.94
N CYS A 68 7.29 8.45 21.25
CA CYS A 68 7.43 8.71 19.84
C CYS A 68 8.38 7.68 19.23
N SER A 69 8.36 7.59 17.91
CA SER A 69 9.28 6.76 17.12
C SER A 69 9.92 7.63 16.03
N PRO A 70 11.03 7.19 15.40
CA PRO A 70 11.62 7.90 14.27
C PRO A 70 10.59 8.16 13.15
N SER A 71 10.75 9.25 12.41
CA SER A 71 9.83 9.62 11.33
C SER A 71 9.72 8.51 10.28
N ILE A 72 8.48 8.21 9.87
CA ILE A 72 8.20 7.24 8.83
C ILE A 72 8.53 7.85 7.46
N SER A 73 9.30 7.12 6.66
CA SER A 73 9.67 7.44 5.28
C SER A 73 9.58 6.19 4.40
N GLY A 74 9.73 6.34 3.08
CA GLY A 74 9.70 5.22 2.13
C GLY A 74 10.80 4.16 2.32
N LYS A 75 11.74 4.36 3.25
CA LYS A 75 12.70 3.35 3.73
C LYS A 75 12.99 3.59 5.21
N THR A 76 11.97 3.47 6.05
CA THR A 76 12.15 3.67 7.51
C THR A 76 13.06 2.58 8.05
N LYS A 77 14.20 2.97 8.64
CA LYS A 77 15.09 2.03 9.31
C LYS A 77 14.46 1.56 10.61
N ALA A 78 14.45 0.25 10.83
CA ALA A 78 13.98 -0.35 12.06
C ALA A 78 14.88 -1.53 12.46
N VAL A 79 14.69 -2.00 13.68
CA VAL A 79 15.24 -3.27 14.15
C VAL A 79 14.10 -4.27 14.25
N LEU A 80 14.22 -5.37 13.52
CA LEU A 80 13.33 -6.50 13.62
C LEU A 80 13.76 -7.35 14.82
N THR A 81 12.86 -7.58 15.77
CA THR A 81 13.03 -8.53 16.87
C THR A 81 12.14 -9.75 16.67
N ILE A 82 12.36 -10.80 17.47
CA ILE A 82 11.58 -12.03 17.40
C ILE A 82 10.68 -12.17 18.63
N ASN A 83 9.41 -12.47 18.39
CA ASN A 83 8.44 -12.71 19.44
C ASN A 83 7.45 -13.81 19.04
N SER A 84 6.80 -14.39 20.05
CA SER A 84 5.72 -15.37 19.90
C SER A 84 4.43 -14.79 20.48
N PHE A 85 3.51 -14.43 19.59
CA PHE A 85 2.16 -13.93 19.90
C PHE A 85 1.15 -15.05 20.27
N GLN A 86 1.64 -16.28 20.39
CA GLN A 86 0.84 -17.44 20.77
C GLN A 86 0.49 -17.41 22.26
N LYS A 87 -0.56 -18.14 22.64
CA LYS A 87 -0.87 -18.36 24.06
C LYS A 87 0.31 -19.06 24.75
N GLY A 88 0.81 -18.45 25.81
CA GLY A 88 1.97 -18.95 26.57
C GLY A 88 3.32 -18.74 25.86
N GLY A 89 3.34 -17.94 24.79
CA GLY A 89 4.54 -17.45 24.14
C GLY A 89 5.18 -16.27 24.88
N ASP A 90 6.20 -15.69 24.26
CA ASP A 90 7.00 -14.61 24.82
C ASP A 90 6.25 -13.27 24.90
N GLY A 91 5.21 -13.06 24.08
CA GLY A 91 4.40 -11.83 24.06
C GLY A 91 3.45 -11.68 25.26
N GLY A 92 3.43 -12.66 26.17
CA GLY A 92 2.63 -12.64 27.39
C GLY A 92 1.12 -12.70 27.12
N GLY A 93 0.51 -11.52 26.97
CA GLY A 93 -0.93 -11.30 26.84
C GLY A 93 -1.49 -11.56 25.43
N LYS A 94 -2.79 -11.31 25.29
CA LYS A 94 -3.44 -11.24 23.97
C LYS A 94 -3.09 -9.89 23.34
N SER A 95 -3.00 -9.86 22.02
CA SER A 95 -2.57 -8.67 21.29
C SER A 95 -3.61 -7.54 21.33
N GLU A 96 -3.13 -6.30 21.44
CA GLU A 96 -3.93 -5.11 21.72
C GLU A 96 -4.98 -4.82 20.64
N CYS A 97 -4.65 -5.04 19.35
CA CYS A 97 -5.55 -4.70 18.25
C CYS A 97 -6.83 -5.53 18.17
N ASP A 98 -6.81 -6.79 18.62
CA ASP A 98 -7.92 -7.71 18.41
C ASP A 98 -8.24 -8.64 19.60
N ASN A 99 -7.51 -8.49 20.71
CA ASN A 99 -7.68 -9.25 21.94
C ASN A 99 -7.63 -10.78 21.70
N LYS A 100 -6.72 -11.21 20.80
CA LYS A 100 -6.46 -12.61 20.45
C LYS A 100 -4.99 -12.97 20.56
N TYR A 101 -4.73 -14.27 20.58
CA TYR A 101 -3.41 -14.83 20.36
C TYR A 101 -3.26 -15.18 18.87
N HIS A 102 -2.05 -15.04 18.35
CA HIS A 102 -1.72 -15.32 16.95
C HIS A 102 -0.69 -16.46 16.87
N SER A 103 -0.89 -17.40 15.95
CA SER A 103 0.04 -18.52 15.76
C SER A 103 1.42 -18.02 15.30
N ASP A 104 2.50 -18.70 15.70
CA ASP A 104 3.85 -18.42 15.20
C ASP A 104 4.00 -18.64 13.69
N ASN A 105 3.03 -19.31 13.06
CA ASN A 105 2.97 -19.50 11.61
C ASN A 105 2.18 -18.39 10.89
N THR A 106 1.56 -17.46 11.62
CA THR A 106 0.87 -16.30 11.04
C THR A 106 1.85 -15.11 10.98
N PRO A 107 2.03 -14.45 9.82
CA PRO A 107 2.92 -13.31 9.70
C PRO A 107 2.32 -12.05 10.35
N VAL A 108 2.56 -11.91 11.65
CA VAL A 108 2.11 -10.77 12.46
C VAL A 108 3.29 -10.06 13.14
N VAL A 109 3.08 -8.80 13.51
CA VAL A 109 4.06 -7.94 14.21
C VAL A 109 3.41 -7.03 15.26
N ALA A 110 4.21 -6.62 16.24
CA ALA A 110 3.98 -5.46 17.08
C ALA A 110 4.86 -4.28 16.63
N LEU A 111 4.41 -3.05 16.85
CA LEU A 111 5.18 -1.84 16.53
C LEU A 111 5.47 -1.03 17.80
N SER A 112 6.64 -0.40 17.88
CA SER A 112 6.92 0.58 18.94
C SER A 112 5.81 1.64 19.04
N THR A 113 5.50 2.09 20.25
CA THR A 113 4.41 3.03 20.58
C THR A 113 4.19 4.14 19.55
N GLY A 114 5.27 4.86 19.18
CA GLY A 114 5.15 5.98 18.24
C GLY A 114 4.72 5.56 16.83
N TRP A 115 5.13 4.38 16.37
CA TRP A 115 4.69 3.81 15.10
C TRP A 115 3.32 3.15 15.19
N PHE A 116 2.99 2.52 16.32
CA PHE A 116 1.66 1.95 16.61
C PHE A 116 0.57 3.04 16.54
N SER A 117 0.89 4.23 17.06
CA SER A 117 0.10 5.46 16.90
C SER A 117 -1.31 5.37 17.47
N GLY A 118 -1.45 4.70 18.63
CA GLY A 118 -2.73 4.50 19.31
C GLY A 118 -3.70 3.72 18.43
N GLU A 119 -3.33 2.49 18.09
CA GLU A 119 -4.11 1.54 17.28
C GLU A 119 -4.41 1.95 15.82
N LYS A 120 -3.98 3.13 15.35
CA LYS A 120 -4.25 3.59 13.98
C LYS A 120 -3.71 2.67 12.87
N ARG A 121 -2.75 1.80 13.21
CA ARG A 121 -2.19 0.79 12.29
C ARG A 121 -2.71 -0.62 12.54
N CYS A 122 -3.61 -0.81 13.50
CA CYS A 122 -4.15 -2.13 13.79
C CYS A 122 -4.75 -2.79 12.56
N MET A 123 -4.45 -4.08 12.41
CA MET A 123 -4.91 -4.93 11.31
C MET A 123 -4.47 -4.48 9.91
N GLN A 124 -3.56 -3.49 9.81
CA GLN A 124 -2.95 -3.09 8.55
C GLN A 124 -1.68 -3.90 8.31
N ASN A 125 -1.42 -4.22 7.04
CA ASN A 125 -0.17 -4.86 6.66
C ASN A 125 0.93 -3.82 6.48
N ILE A 126 2.13 -4.13 6.97
CA ILE A 126 3.36 -3.43 6.63
C ILE A 126 4.26 -4.35 5.80
N THR A 127 5.00 -3.77 4.87
CA THR A 127 6.06 -4.49 4.16
C THR A 127 7.39 -4.32 4.89
N ILE A 128 8.05 -5.44 5.15
CA ILE A 128 9.33 -5.55 5.85
C ILE A 128 10.36 -6.05 4.86
N TYR A 129 11.48 -5.35 4.76
CA TYR A 129 12.62 -5.66 3.91
C TYR A 129 13.82 -6.00 4.79
N GLY A 130 14.39 -7.17 4.59
CA GLY A 130 15.52 -7.67 5.37
C GLY A 130 16.15 -8.89 4.70
N ASN A 131 17.46 -9.08 4.89
CA ASN A 131 18.18 -10.24 4.35
C ASN A 131 18.00 -10.42 2.82
N GLY A 132 17.94 -9.33 2.08
CA GLY A 132 17.72 -9.34 0.62
C GLY A 132 16.32 -9.80 0.17
N ARG A 133 15.38 -9.97 1.11
CA ARG A 133 14.00 -10.40 0.85
C ARG A 133 13.00 -9.39 1.41
N GLN A 134 11.73 -9.59 1.07
CA GLN A 134 10.62 -8.85 1.64
C GLN A 134 9.48 -9.77 2.07
N THR A 135 8.71 -9.34 3.05
CA THR A 135 7.46 -10.00 3.44
C THR A 135 6.45 -8.97 3.92
N ASN A 136 5.17 -9.27 3.77
CA ASN A 136 4.10 -8.51 4.42
C ASN A 136 3.79 -9.15 5.77
N ALA A 137 3.46 -8.32 6.76
CA ALA A 137 3.02 -8.76 8.07
C ALA A 137 1.94 -7.83 8.61
N MET A 138 0.95 -8.41 9.29
CA MET A 138 -0.16 -7.67 9.88
C MET A 138 0.23 -7.12 11.25
N VAL A 139 -0.02 -5.83 11.48
CA VAL A 139 0.15 -5.21 12.80
C VAL A 139 -0.99 -5.66 13.71
N VAL A 140 -0.65 -6.34 14.81
CA VAL A 140 -1.62 -6.87 15.77
C VAL A 140 -1.43 -6.35 17.18
N ASP A 141 -0.29 -5.74 17.50
CA ASP A 141 0.07 -5.38 18.87
C ASP A 141 0.91 -4.11 18.96
N GLU A 142 1.03 -3.59 20.17
CA GLU A 142 2.01 -2.57 20.54
C GLU A 142 3.26 -3.21 21.18
N CYS A 143 4.43 -2.72 20.82
CA CYS A 143 5.66 -2.93 21.58
C CYS A 143 5.84 -1.69 22.48
N ASP A 144 5.37 -1.77 23.72
CA ASP A 144 5.28 -0.60 24.61
C ASP A 144 6.67 -0.04 24.95
N SER A 145 6.94 1.18 24.45
CA SER A 145 8.18 1.92 24.70
C SER A 145 8.04 2.96 25.81
N THR A 146 6.86 3.10 26.40
CA THR A 146 6.52 4.08 27.44
C THR A 146 6.72 3.53 28.85
N MET A 147 6.56 2.22 29.04
CA MET A 147 6.60 1.53 30.33
C MET A 147 7.30 0.17 30.24
N GLY A 148 7.59 -0.43 31.39
CA GLY A 148 8.35 -1.66 31.53
C GLY A 148 8.83 -1.85 32.96
N CYS A 149 9.61 -2.92 33.21
CA CYS A 149 10.18 -3.25 34.52
C CYS A 149 9.15 -3.39 35.65
N ASP A 150 7.89 -3.69 35.33
CA ASP A 150 6.79 -3.84 36.27
C ASP A 150 6.07 -5.18 36.09
N GLU A 151 5.05 -5.45 36.90
CA GLU A 151 4.32 -6.71 36.83
C GLU A 151 3.54 -6.89 35.52
N VAL A 152 3.04 -5.81 34.91
CA VAL A 152 2.24 -5.87 33.68
C VAL A 152 3.10 -6.29 32.49
N HIS A 153 4.36 -5.87 32.49
CA HIS A 153 5.35 -6.17 31.45
C HIS A 153 6.26 -7.36 31.82
N ASP A 154 5.87 -8.20 32.80
CA ASP A 154 6.67 -9.33 33.29
C ASP A 154 8.12 -8.95 33.68
N TYR A 155 8.32 -7.71 34.12
CA TYR A 155 9.61 -7.09 34.45
C TYR A 155 10.63 -7.07 33.30
N GLN A 156 10.16 -7.10 32.06
CA GLN A 156 10.95 -6.84 30.86
C GLN A 156 11.18 -5.33 30.67
N PRO A 157 12.30 -4.90 30.07
CA PRO A 157 12.55 -3.49 29.81
C PRO A 157 11.53 -2.90 28.82
N PRO A 158 11.34 -1.57 28.82
CA PRO A 158 10.58 -0.90 27.78
C PRO A 158 11.15 -1.23 26.41
N CYS A 159 10.27 -1.33 25.42
CA CYS A 159 10.65 -1.49 24.03
C CYS A 159 11.46 -0.28 23.53
N ASP A 160 12.43 -0.51 22.66
CA ASP A 160 13.07 0.59 21.94
C ASP A 160 12.05 1.25 20.99
N ASN A 161 12.31 2.50 20.59
CA ASN A 161 11.34 3.28 19.82
C ASN A 161 11.35 3.04 18.31
N ASN A 162 12.14 2.09 17.83
CA ASN A 162 12.34 1.78 16.42
C ASN A 162 12.24 0.27 16.12
N ILE A 163 11.42 -0.44 16.90
CA ILE A 163 11.25 -1.89 16.84
C ILE A 163 10.05 -2.27 15.97
N VAL A 164 10.25 -3.31 15.17
CA VAL A 164 9.19 -4.14 14.60
C VAL A 164 9.35 -5.52 15.23
N ASP A 165 8.46 -5.88 16.14
CA ASP A 165 8.60 -7.12 16.91
C ASP A 165 7.78 -8.24 16.26
N ALA A 166 8.45 -9.28 15.77
CA ALA A 166 7.87 -10.10 14.71
C ALA A 166 7.77 -11.59 15.04
N SER A 167 6.66 -12.18 14.59
CA SER A 167 6.42 -13.62 14.65
C SER A 167 7.46 -14.44 13.89
N LYS A 168 7.61 -15.72 14.26
CA LYS A 168 8.52 -16.67 13.57
C LYS A 168 8.24 -16.78 12.07
N ALA A 169 7.00 -16.62 11.63
CA ALA A 169 6.61 -16.62 10.23
C ALA A 169 7.29 -15.49 9.42
N VAL A 170 7.39 -14.28 9.99
CA VAL A 170 8.06 -13.14 9.35
C VAL A 170 9.54 -13.44 9.14
N TRP A 171 10.22 -13.95 10.18
CA TRP A 171 11.63 -14.33 10.11
C TRP A 171 11.90 -15.43 9.08
N LYS A 172 11.03 -16.44 9.00
CA LYS A 172 11.09 -17.50 7.97
C LYS A 172 10.90 -16.92 6.57
N ALA A 173 9.94 -16.03 6.36
CA ALA A 173 9.64 -15.41 5.06
C ALA A 173 10.82 -14.55 4.55
N LEU A 174 11.50 -13.85 5.46
CA LEU A 174 12.75 -13.13 5.15
C LEU A 174 13.95 -14.06 4.90
N GLY A 175 13.77 -15.38 5.00
CA GLY A 175 14.80 -16.37 4.71
C GLY A 175 16.01 -16.30 5.64
N VAL A 176 15.86 -15.73 6.83
CA VAL A 176 16.94 -15.62 7.81
C VAL A 176 17.14 -17.00 8.45
N PRO A 177 18.36 -17.57 8.43
CA PRO A 177 18.64 -18.84 9.11
C PRO A 177 18.29 -18.75 10.59
N LYS A 178 17.61 -19.78 11.15
CA LYS A 178 17.15 -19.79 12.56
C LYS A 178 18.25 -19.47 13.58
N LYS A 179 19.50 -19.86 13.30
CA LYS A 179 20.66 -19.58 14.16
C LYS A 179 21.04 -18.10 14.24
N GLN A 180 20.53 -17.28 13.32
CA GLN A 180 20.76 -15.82 13.25
C GLN A 180 19.52 -15.03 13.70
N TRP A 181 18.49 -15.69 14.23
CA TRP A 181 17.33 -15.00 14.78
C TRP A 181 17.68 -14.32 16.10
N GLY A 182 17.07 -13.15 16.32
CA GLY A 182 17.32 -12.30 17.47
C GLY A 182 17.05 -10.85 17.10
N GLN A 183 18.01 -10.22 16.43
CA GLN A 183 17.88 -8.86 15.91
C GLN A 183 18.37 -8.79 14.46
N LEU A 184 17.62 -8.07 13.62
CA LEU A 184 18.00 -7.80 12.24
C LEU A 184 17.70 -6.36 11.89
N HIS A 185 18.67 -5.62 11.34
CA HIS A 185 18.39 -4.33 10.74
C HIS A 185 17.55 -4.51 9.48
N ILE A 186 16.42 -3.82 9.44
CA ILE A 186 15.45 -3.88 8.35
C ILE A 186 15.10 -2.48 7.87
N TYR A 187 14.47 -2.45 6.70
CA TYR A 187 13.64 -1.33 6.29
C TYR A 187 12.18 -1.74 6.37
N CYS A 188 11.35 -0.90 6.96
CA CYS A 188 9.91 -1.11 7.04
C CYS A 188 9.19 0.19 6.70
N PHE A 189 7.86 0.11 6.59
CA PHE A 189 7.02 1.19 6.06
C PHE A 189 7.48 1.68 4.68
N SER A 190 8.33 0.89 4.02
CA SER A 190 8.67 1.10 2.62
C SER A 190 7.38 0.95 1.88
N GLU A 191 6.93 2.03 1.26
CA GLU A 191 5.66 2.20 0.59
C GLU A 191 5.07 0.90 0.02
N SER A 192 4.42 0.10 0.86
CA SER A 192 3.06 -0.32 0.55
C SER A 192 2.33 0.99 0.49
N ARG A 193 2.34 1.63 -0.68
CA ARG A 193 1.54 2.81 -0.90
C ARG A 193 0.13 2.41 -0.45
N LEU A 194 -0.31 2.93 0.68
CA LEU A 194 -1.62 3.54 0.73
C LEU A 194 -1.60 4.75 -0.21
N GLN A 195 -1.27 4.54 -1.48
CA GLN A 195 -1.93 5.24 -2.55
C GLN A 195 -3.30 4.60 -2.51
N ILE A 196 -4.18 5.23 -1.73
CA ILE A 196 -5.45 5.59 -2.33
C ILE A 196 -5.05 6.16 -3.69
N CYS A 197 -5.28 5.38 -4.75
CA CYS A 197 -4.88 5.79 -6.08
C CYS A 197 -5.60 7.10 -6.35
N LYS A 198 -4.82 8.19 -6.41
CA LYS A 198 -5.36 9.53 -6.64
C LYS A 198 -5.36 9.81 -8.15
N PRO A 199 -6.31 10.63 -8.62
CA PRO A 199 -6.23 11.26 -9.93
C PRO A 199 -4.82 11.78 -10.21
N SER A 200 -4.26 11.41 -11.35
CA SER A 200 -2.92 11.84 -11.78
C SER A 200 -2.96 13.17 -12.52
N SER A 201 -3.99 13.38 -13.35
CA SER A 201 -4.22 14.63 -14.06
C SER A 201 -5.68 14.73 -14.52
N LYS A 202 -6.01 15.81 -15.21
CA LYS A 202 -7.28 15.98 -15.92
C LYS A 202 -7.00 16.41 -17.36
N ILE A 203 -7.76 15.86 -18.30
CA ILE A 203 -7.73 16.28 -19.71
C ILE A 203 -9.04 16.97 -20.05
N LYS A 204 -8.97 18.05 -20.83
CA LYS A 204 -10.14 18.73 -21.37
C LYS A 204 -10.35 18.26 -22.81
N ALA A 205 -11.48 17.62 -23.07
CA ALA A 205 -11.77 17.07 -24.39
C ALA A 205 -11.94 18.18 -25.44
N LYS A 206 -11.29 17.97 -26.58
CA LYS A 206 -11.48 18.80 -27.78
C LYS A 206 -12.58 18.18 -28.64
N LYS A 207 -13.20 18.99 -29.50
CA LYS A 207 -14.15 18.46 -30.47
C LYS A 207 -13.38 17.50 -31.42
N PRO A 208 -13.84 16.25 -31.61
CA PRO A 208 -13.29 15.37 -32.62
C PRO A 208 -13.38 16.01 -34.02
N PRO A 209 -12.44 15.76 -34.94
CA PRO A 209 -12.59 16.11 -36.35
C PRO A 209 -13.87 15.49 -36.93
N ASN A 210 -14.48 16.17 -37.91
CA ASN A 210 -15.68 15.65 -38.57
C ASN A 210 -15.41 14.26 -39.17
N GLY A 211 -16.22 13.26 -38.80
CA GLY A 211 -16.08 11.86 -39.23
C GLY A 211 -15.32 10.96 -38.26
N ASN A 212 -14.73 11.51 -37.18
CA ASN A 212 -14.05 10.73 -36.14
C ASN A 212 -14.88 10.72 -34.86
N CYS A 213 -15.28 9.54 -34.38
CA CYS A 213 -16.13 9.32 -33.20
C CYS A 213 -17.47 10.08 -33.28
N ASN A 214 -18.52 9.41 -33.75
CA ASN A 214 -19.78 10.07 -34.06
C ASN A 214 -20.70 10.04 -32.84
N ILE A 215 -20.86 11.15 -32.11
CA ILE A 215 -21.65 11.22 -30.86
C ILE A 215 -23.14 10.81 -31.06
N GLU A 216 -23.64 10.85 -32.30
CA GLU A 216 -25.02 10.44 -32.64
C GLU A 216 -25.15 8.91 -32.87
N GLU A 217 -24.04 8.18 -33.02
CA GLU A 217 -24.00 6.73 -33.30
C GLU A 217 -23.20 5.95 -32.24
N ASP A 218 -22.26 6.62 -31.54
CA ASP A 218 -21.34 6.04 -30.57
C ASP A 218 -21.48 6.75 -29.20
N ASP A 219 -22.17 6.10 -28.25
CA ASP A 219 -22.44 6.62 -26.89
C ASP A 219 -21.16 6.81 -26.01
N ILE A 220 -19.99 6.44 -26.53
CA ILE A 220 -18.72 6.37 -25.78
C ILE A 220 -17.81 7.57 -26.09
N CYS A 221 -18.13 8.42 -27.08
CA CYS A 221 -17.24 9.51 -27.50
C CYS A 221 -16.98 10.60 -26.43
N CYS A 222 -15.78 11.20 -26.48
CA CYS A 222 -15.47 12.34 -25.63
C CYS A 222 -16.33 13.56 -25.97
N ILE A 223 -16.96 14.12 -24.93
CA ILE A 223 -17.84 15.29 -25.06
C ILE A 223 -16.99 16.55 -25.03
N LYS A 224 -17.13 17.41 -26.05
CA LYS A 224 -16.43 18.69 -26.16
C LYS A 224 -16.53 19.49 -24.85
N ASP A 225 -15.41 20.06 -24.41
CA ASP A 225 -15.29 20.88 -23.19
C ASP A 225 -15.49 20.14 -21.85
N LYS A 226 -15.87 18.85 -21.85
CA LYS A 226 -15.91 18.02 -20.65
C LYS A 226 -14.50 17.70 -20.16
N ILE A 227 -14.36 17.66 -18.84
CA ILE A 227 -13.10 17.35 -18.16
C ILE A 227 -13.12 15.89 -17.74
N TYR A 228 -12.15 15.11 -18.23
CA TYR A 228 -11.96 13.70 -17.88
C TYR A 228 -10.77 13.55 -16.94
N THR A 229 -10.92 12.68 -15.95
CA THR A 229 -9.86 12.39 -14.97
C THR A 229 -8.97 11.27 -15.50
N THR A 230 -7.67 11.38 -15.30
CA THR A 230 -6.69 10.36 -15.69
C THR A 230 -5.99 9.79 -14.47
N TYR A 231 -5.50 8.56 -14.58
CA TYR A 231 -4.84 7.82 -13.52
C TYR A 231 -3.59 7.11 -14.05
N LYS A 232 -2.52 7.11 -13.25
CA LYS A 232 -1.30 6.32 -13.45
C LYS A 232 -1.21 5.13 -12.48
N CYS A 233 -2.28 4.90 -11.72
CA CYS A 233 -2.36 3.89 -10.68
C CYS A 233 -3.76 3.26 -10.72
N SER A 234 -3.93 2.18 -9.95
CA SER A 234 -5.20 1.50 -9.72
C SER A 234 -5.34 1.20 -8.23
N PRO A 235 -6.53 0.84 -7.73
CA PRO A 235 -6.71 0.39 -6.35
C PRO A 235 -5.77 -0.76 -5.98
N GLN A 236 -5.53 -0.95 -4.69
CA GLN A 236 -4.59 -1.97 -4.22
C GLN A 236 -5.03 -3.38 -4.61
N VAL A 237 -4.11 -4.16 -5.19
CA VAL A 237 -4.30 -5.58 -5.48
C VAL A 237 -4.23 -6.38 -4.18
N SER A 238 -5.18 -7.30 -4.01
CA SER A 238 -5.31 -8.24 -2.89
C SER A 238 -5.87 -9.58 -3.39
N SER A 239 -6.08 -10.54 -2.49
CA SER A 239 -6.76 -11.80 -2.84
C SER A 239 -8.25 -11.63 -3.20
N LYS A 240 -8.81 -10.43 -3.01
CA LYS A 240 -10.20 -10.09 -3.35
C LYS A 240 -10.26 -8.67 -3.94
N THR A 241 -9.42 -8.38 -4.92
CA THR A 241 -9.35 -7.04 -5.54
C THR A 241 -10.70 -6.70 -6.18
N LYS A 242 -11.40 -5.70 -5.65
CA LYS A 242 -12.68 -5.25 -6.22
C LYS A 242 -12.44 -4.53 -7.53
N ALA A 243 -13.24 -4.85 -8.55
CA ALA A 243 -13.20 -4.21 -9.86
C ALA A 243 -14.60 -4.17 -10.48
N ILE A 244 -14.73 -3.34 -11.51
CA ILE A 244 -15.89 -3.36 -12.41
C ILE A 244 -15.46 -4.11 -13.67
N LEU A 245 -16.19 -5.17 -14.00
CA LEU A 245 -16.03 -5.91 -15.24
C LEU A 245 -16.84 -5.21 -16.33
N THR A 246 -16.20 -4.88 -17.45
CA THR A 246 -16.89 -4.36 -18.65
C THR A 246 -16.66 -5.28 -19.83
N LEU A 247 -17.46 -5.11 -20.89
CA LEU A 247 -17.35 -5.89 -22.12
C LEU A 247 -16.50 -5.17 -23.16
N ASN A 248 -15.60 -5.88 -23.83
CA ASN A 248 -14.98 -5.44 -25.09
C ASN A 248 -14.75 -6.63 -26.03
N SER A 249 -14.67 -6.34 -27.33
CA SER A 249 -14.20 -7.30 -28.32
C SER A 249 -12.70 -7.16 -28.54
N PHE A 250 -12.01 -8.29 -28.62
CA PHE A 250 -10.56 -8.35 -28.92
C PHE A 250 -10.31 -8.90 -30.33
N GLU A 251 -11.37 -9.06 -31.13
CA GLU A 251 -11.31 -9.63 -32.47
C GLU A 251 -10.85 -8.61 -33.51
N LYS A 252 -10.39 -9.15 -34.64
CA LYS A 252 -9.98 -8.34 -35.78
C LYS A 252 -11.21 -7.61 -36.36
N GLY A 253 -11.13 -6.29 -36.41
CA GLY A 253 -12.23 -5.43 -36.85
C GLY A 253 -12.90 -4.66 -35.70
N GLY A 254 -12.50 -4.93 -34.45
CA GLY A 254 -12.73 -4.05 -33.30
C GLY A 254 -11.56 -3.08 -33.09
N ASP A 255 -11.06 -3.00 -31.84
CA ASP A 255 -9.90 -2.18 -31.46
C ASP A 255 -8.59 -2.65 -32.13
N GLY A 256 -7.49 -1.92 -31.91
CA GLY A 256 -6.15 -2.32 -32.33
C GLY A 256 -5.70 -3.68 -31.75
N PRO A 257 -4.62 -4.28 -32.27
CA PRO A 257 -4.09 -5.52 -31.70
C PRO A 257 -3.65 -5.32 -30.24
N SER A 258 -3.84 -6.35 -29.41
CA SER A 258 -3.60 -6.29 -27.97
C SER A 258 -2.14 -6.02 -27.60
N LYS A 259 -1.91 -5.16 -26.59
CA LYS A 259 -0.60 -4.62 -26.25
C LYS A 259 0.42 -5.66 -25.78
N CYS A 260 -0.01 -6.78 -25.19
CA CYS A 260 0.92 -7.78 -24.66
C CYS A 260 1.64 -8.61 -25.73
N ASP A 261 0.98 -8.90 -26.85
CA ASP A 261 1.50 -9.81 -27.86
C ASP A 261 1.29 -9.37 -29.32
N ASN A 262 0.69 -8.20 -29.52
CA ASN A 262 0.38 -7.61 -30.81
C ASN A 262 -0.52 -8.51 -31.68
N LYS A 263 -1.49 -9.19 -31.06
CA LYS A 263 -2.46 -10.07 -31.74
C LYS A 263 -3.89 -9.68 -31.46
N TYR A 264 -4.78 -10.24 -32.27
CA TYR A 264 -6.21 -10.27 -32.01
C TYR A 264 -6.57 -11.59 -31.34
N HIS A 265 -7.56 -11.56 -30.46
CA HIS A 265 -8.07 -12.72 -29.75
C HIS A 265 -9.54 -12.92 -30.07
N SER A 266 -9.97 -14.17 -30.26
CA SER A 266 -11.39 -14.44 -30.48
C SER A 266 -12.21 -14.05 -29.25
N ASP A 267 -13.42 -13.54 -29.46
CA ASP A 267 -14.37 -13.16 -28.42
C ASP A 267 -14.78 -14.35 -27.56
N ASP A 268 -14.61 -15.58 -28.06
CA ASP A 268 -14.84 -16.82 -27.29
C ASP A 268 -13.67 -17.18 -26.35
N THR A 269 -12.50 -16.55 -26.50
CA THR A 269 -11.32 -16.78 -25.67
C THR A 269 -11.46 -16.07 -24.34
N HIS A 270 -11.06 -16.66 -23.22
CA HIS A 270 -11.05 -15.97 -21.92
C HIS A 270 -9.86 -15.00 -21.82
N VAL A 271 -10.02 -13.81 -22.38
CA VAL A 271 -8.99 -12.75 -22.35
C VAL A 271 -9.54 -11.45 -21.76
N VAL A 272 -8.64 -10.66 -21.18
CA VAL A 272 -8.96 -9.37 -20.56
C VAL A 272 -7.90 -8.29 -20.80
N ALA A 273 -8.34 -7.03 -20.74
CA ALA A 273 -7.49 -5.86 -20.51
C ALA A 273 -7.62 -5.38 -19.06
N LEU A 274 -6.54 -4.82 -18.51
CA LEU A 274 -6.53 -4.25 -17.16
C LEU A 274 -6.28 -2.75 -17.20
N SER A 275 -6.92 -1.98 -16.30
CA SER A 275 -6.56 -0.57 -16.07
C SER A 275 -5.06 -0.41 -15.85
N THR A 276 -4.47 0.69 -16.34
CA THR A 276 -3.01 0.96 -16.33
C THR A 276 -2.27 0.55 -15.05
N GLY A 277 -2.80 0.89 -13.87
CA GLY A 277 -2.12 0.56 -12.61
C GLY A 277 -2.09 -0.95 -12.31
N TRP A 278 -3.14 -1.68 -12.68
CA TRP A 278 -3.18 -3.14 -12.60
C TRP A 278 -2.43 -3.82 -13.74
N TYR A 279 -2.42 -3.23 -14.95
CA TYR A 279 -1.58 -3.69 -16.05
C TYR A 279 -0.08 -3.68 -15.69
N ASN A 280 0.34 -2.70 -14.86
CA ASN A 280 1.67 -2.61 -14.26
C ASN A 280 2.79 -2.65 -15.31
N GLY A 281 2.65 -1.86 -16.39
CA GLY A 281 3.64 -1.79 -17.47
C GLY A 281 3.88 -3.13 -18.17
N GLY A 282 2.88 -4.02 -18.21
CA GLY A 282 2.98 -5.35 -18.81
C GLY A 282 3.45 -6.43 -17.83
N GLY A 283 3.61 -6.12 -16.54
CA GLY A 283 3.99 -7.12 -15.53
C GLY A 283 3.01 -8.29 -15.39
N ARG A 284 1.76 -8.12 -15.86
CA ARG A 284 0.72 -9.15 -15.92
C ARG A 284 0.50 -9.74 -17.31
N CYS A 285 1.23 -9.30 -18.33
CA CYS A 285 1.02 -9.78 -19.70
C CYS A 285 1.12 -11.30 -19.80
N LEU A 286 0.15 -11.90 -20.49
CA LEU A 286 0.04 -13.33 -20.76
C LEU A 286 0.00 -14.19 -19.49
N ARG A 287 -0.33 -13.58 -18.34
CA ARG A 287 -0.62 -14.28 -17.09
C ARG A 287 -2.12 -14.36 -16.89
N ASN A 288 -2.54 -15.41 -16.17
CA ASN A 288 -3.92 -15.58 -15.80
C ASN A 288 -4.24 -14.82 -14.51
N ILE A 289 -5.46 -14.29 -14.47
CA ILE A 289 -6.12 -13.86 -13.24
C ILE A 289 -7.39 -14.70 -13.06
N THR A 290 -7.77 -14.94 -11.81
CA THR A 290 -9.07 -15.52 -11.49
C THR A 290 -10.07 -14.39 -11.25
N ILE A 291 -11.15 -14.38 -12.02
CA ILE A 291 -12.25 -13.42 -11.91
C ILE A 291 -13.44 -14.10 -11.22
N ASN A 292 -13.95 -13.49 -10.15
CA ASN A 292 -15.13 -13.95 -9.42
C ASN A 292 -16.27 -12.94 -9.59
N GLY A 293 -17.39 -13.40 -10.15
CA GLY A 293 -18.58 -12.60 -10.43
C GLY A 293 -19.81 -13.49 -10.61
N ASN A 294 -21.00 -12.98 -10.30
CA ASN A 294 -22.26 -13.74 -10.46
C ASN A 294 -22.26 -15.15 -9.82
N GLY A 295 -21.61 -15.28 -8.66
CA GLY A 295 -21.46 -16.58 -7.95
C GLY A 295 -20.57 -17.61 -8.65
N ARG A 296 -19.80 -17.20 -9.67
CA ARG A 296 -18.92 -18.05 -10.48
C ARG A 296 -17.50 -17.49 -10.52
N SER A 297 -16.59 -18.35 -10.99
CA SER A 297 -15.18 -18.01 -11.18
C SER A 297 -14.73 -18.43 -12.57
N VAL A 298 -13.88 -17.64 -13.21
CA VAL A 298 -13.26 -17.94 -14.51
C VAL A 298 -11.82 -17.44 -14.52
N ASN A 299 -10.92 -18.26 -15.08
CA ASN A 299 -9.55 -17.84 -15.36
C ASN A 299 -9.51 -17.14 -16.71
N ALA A 300 -8.91 -15.96 -16.75
CA ALA A 300 -8.75 -15.19 -17.97
C ALA A 300 -7.32 -14.66 -18.09
N MET A 301 -6.80 -14.67 -19.30
CA MET A 301 -5.44 -14.21 -19.62
C MET A 301 -5.44 -12.70 -19.87
N VAL A 302 -4.51 -11.99 -19.25
CA VAL A 302 -4.32 -10.55 -19.50
C VAL A 302 -3.57 -10.38 -20.82
N VAL A 303 -4.23 -9.76 -21.80
CA VAL A 303 -3.69 -9.53 -23.15
C VAL A 303 -3.47 -8.07 -23.47
N ASP A 304 -4.11 -7.16 -22.74
CA ASP A 304 -4.09 -5.74 -23.10
C ASP A 304 -4.11 -4.79 -21.90
N GLU A 305 -3.84 -3.52 -22.19
CA GLU A 305 -3.96 -2.41 -21.25
C GLU A 305 -5.17 -1.56 -21.59
N CYS A 306 -6.01 -1.29 -20.59
CA CYS A 306 -6.97 -0.21 -20.65
C CYS A 306 -6.32 1.09 -20.18
N ASP A 307 -5.94 1.96 -21.13
CA ASP A 307 -5.16 3.17 -20.85
C ASP A 307 -5.99 4.20 -20.07
N SER A 308 -5.65 4.38 -18.79
CA SER A 308 -6.28 5.38 -17.91
C SER A 308 -5.49 6.69 -17.85
N THR A 309 -4.36 6.77 -18.54
CA THR A 309 -3.43 7.93 -18.52
C THR A 309 -3.77 8.96 -19.59
N MET A 310 -4.46 8.56 -20.65
CA MET A 310 -4.75 9.38 -21.83
C MET A 310 -6.08 8.94 -22.47
N GLY A 311 -6.59 9.77 -23.38
CA GLY A 311 -7.85 9.58 -24.09
C GLY A 311 -8.26 10.90 -24.76
N CYS A 312 -9.41 10.91 -25.45
CA CYS A 312 -9.93 12.05 -26.20
C CYS A 312 -8.95 12.58 -27.27
N ASP A 313 -8.19 11.70 -27.89
CA ASP A 313 -7.27 12.00 -28.97
C ASP A 313 -7.36 10.96 -30.09
N GLU A 314 -6.65 11.22 -31.19
CA GLU A 314 -6.67 10.37 -32.39
C GLU A 314 -6.17 8.94 -32.14
N LYS A 315 -5.28 8.72 -31.16
CA LYS A 315 -4.75 7.37 -30.89
C LYS A 315 -5.72 6.48 -30.13
N HIS A 316 -6.72 7.09 -29.50
CA HIS A 316 -7.76 6.41 -28.72
C HIS A 316 -9.13 6.60 -29.36
N ASP A 317 -9.18 6.89 -30.67
CA ASP A 317 -10.42 7.13 -31.43
C ASP A 317 -11.36 8.15 -30.75
N TYR A 318 -10.78 9.13 -30.05
CA TYR A 318 -11.48 10.13 -29.25
C TYR A 318 -12.39 9.56 -28.15
N GLN A 319 -12.16 8.33 -27.70
CA GLN A 319 -12.79 7.72 -26.52
C GLN A 319 -12.19 8.26 -25.21
N PRO A 320 -12.95 8.28 -24.11
CA PRO A 320 -12.48 8.77 -22.82
C PRO A 320 -11.40 7.88 -22.22
N PRO A 321 -10.53 8.44 -21.35
CA PRO A 321 -9.59 7.64 -20.57
C PRO A 321 -10.31 6.58 -19.77
N CYS A 322 -9.68 5.41 -19.67
CA CYS A 322 -10.16 4.31 -18.86
C CYS A 322 -10.30 4.71 -17.38
N GLN A 323 -11.27 4.12 -16.67
CA GLN A 323 -11.26 4.19 -15.21
C GLN A 323 -10.11 3.35 -14.63
N ASN A 324 -9.74 3.62 -13.39
CA ASN A 324 -8.58 3.00 -12.76
C ASN A 324 -8.87 1.65 -12.09
N ASN A 325 -10.10 1.16 -12.16
CA ASN A 325 -10.59 -0.03 -11.46
C ASN A 325 -11.36 -0.99 -12.37
N LEU A 326 -11.02 -1.03 -13.66
CA LEU A 326 -11.68 -1.87 -14.66
C LEU A 326 -10.90 -3.15 -14.97
N VAL A 327 -11.67 -4.21 -15.18
CA VAL A 327 -11.27 -5.39 -15.93
C VAL A 327 -12.14 -5.41 -17.18
N ILE A 328 -11.55 -5.21 -18.35
CA ILE A 328 -12.29 -5.24 -19.61
C ILE A 328 -12.19 -6.65 -20.17
N ALA A 329 -13.31 -7.31 -20.41
CA ALA A 329 -13.33 -8.71 -20.73
C ALA A 329 -14.07 -9.05 -22.02
N SER A 330 -13.56 -10.07 -22.68
CA SER A 330 -14.16 -10.73 -23.84
C SER A 330 -15.51 -11.38 -23.52
N GLN A 331 -16.31 -11.64 -24.56
CA GLN A 331 -17.61 -12.32 -24.42
C GLN A 331 -17.49 -13.69 -23.74
N GLY A 332 -16.40 -14.42 -23.99
CA GLY A 332 -16.12 -15.72 -23.39
C GLY A 332 -16.10 -15.65 -21.86
N VAL A 333 -15.47 -14.61 -21.29
CA VAL A 333 -15.45 -14.39 -19.84
C VAL A 333 -16.86 -14.15 -19.29
N TRP A 334 -17.64 -13.30 -19.95
CA TRP A 334 -19.02 -13.01 -19.55
C TRP A 334 -19.92 -14.25 -19.59
N ARG A 335 -19.80 -15.06 -20.66
CA ARG A 335 -20.52 -16.34 -20.79
C ARG A 335 -20.09 -17.35 -19.73
N ALA A 336 -18.80 -17.41 -19.37
CA ALA A 336 -18.29 -18.29 -18.31
C ALA A 336 -18.85 -17.92 -16.92
N LEU A 337 -19.02 -16.63 -16.66
CA LEU A 337 -19.70 -16.11 -15.46
C LEU A 337 -21.23 -16.30 -15.51
N ARG A 338 -21.79 -16.80 -16.63
CA ARG A 338 -23.22 -17.03 -16.87
C ARG A 338 -24.10 -15.82 -16.55
N VAL A 339 -23.62 -14.62 -16.87
CA VAL A 339 -24.45 -13.41 -16.82
C VAL A 339 -25.37 -13.43 -18.06
N PRO A 340 -26.69 -13.24 -17.91
CA PRO A 340 -27.60 -13.12 -19.05
C PRO A 340 -27.15 -12.02 -20.01
N ILE A 341 -27.23 -12.26 -21.33
CA ILE A 341 -26.72 -11.33 -22.36
C ILE A 341 -27.36 -9.94 -22.25
N ASN A 342 -28.64 -9.88 -21.87
CA ASN A 342 -29.37 -8.64 -21.67
C ASN A 342 -28.95 -7.85 -20.41
N GLU A 343 -28.07 -8.41 -19.58
CA GLU A 343 -27.49 -7.78 -18.40
C GLU A 343 -25.99 -7.47 -18.59
N TRP A 344 -25.46 -7.65 -19.80
CA TRP A 344 -24.08 -7.28 -20.11
C TRP A 344 -23.93 -5.76 -20.14
N GLY A 345 -22.84 -5.28 -19.55
CA GLY A 345 -22.54 -3.85 -19.42
C GLY A 345 -21.48 -3.65 -18.36
N GLU A 346 -21.91 -3.58 -17.10
CA GLU A 346 -21.05 -3.48 -15.93
C GLU A 346 -21.41 -4.55 -14.90
N LEU A 347 -20.41 -5.21 -14.33
CA LEU A 347 -20.59 -6.18 -13.25
C LEU A 347 -19.56 -5.95 -12.15
N ASP A 348 -20.02 -5.82 -10.91
CA ASP A 348 -19.13 -5.84 -9.75
C ASP A 348 -18.49 -7.23 -9.57
N ILE A 349 -17.16 -7.26 -9.56
CA ILE A 349 -16.38 -8.49 -9.45
C ILE A 349 -15.28 -8.37 -8.39
N THR A 350 -14.70 -9.51 -8.04
CA THR A 350 -13.38 -9.55 -7.39
C THR A 350 -12.41 -10.40 -8.19
N TRP A 351 -11.13 -10.04 -8.18
CA TRP A 351 -10.09 -10.80 -8.88
C TRP A 351 -8.80 -10.92 -8.07
N PHE A 352 -7.98 -11.91 -8.42
CA PHE A 352 -6.64 -12.12 -7.88
C PHE A 352 -5.71 -12.77 -8.92
N ASP A 353 -4.40 -12.58 -8.75
CA ASP A 353 -3.35 -13.21 -9.58
C ASP A 353 -3.29 -14.73 -9.30
N GLU A 354 -3.18 -15.55 -10.34
CA GLU A 354 -3.00 -17.01 -10.23
C GLU A 354 -1.56 -17.41 -9.85
#